data_AF-A0A7S8EC94-F1
#
_entry.id   AF-A0A7S8EC94-F1
#
_cell.length_a   1.000
_cell.length_b   1.000
_cell.length_c   1.000
_cell.angle_alpha   90.00
_cell.angle_beta   90.00
_cell.angle_gamma   90.00
#
_symmetry.space_group_name_H-M   'P 1'
#
loop_
_entity.id
_entity.type
_entity.pdbx_description
1 polymer ?
#
loop_
_entity_poly.entity_id
_entity_poly.type
_entity_poly.pdbx_seq_one_letter_code
_entity_poly.pdbx_strand_id
1 'polypeptide(L)'
;MTDFNDELLAGLDDDASKAAAESRRQAAFEARVETYIQAAQSPRLSKSKRLKAVQWLGESGEPKAIPTLVRIYNNSDDVKMREAAEYSLGMLRALDDAIDGTDQERDKALDLLEKIVHEGHIGKRANPRPYFIAIGLLLLTFLIFAGVAGLMAAGMIELPDGPAVAQVDLTPSATPLPPDPDHVGAQLRLMHTNLTADAGLLLQQMQVASRGQSIDCSLTLSADQPFVMPAGLPEDALVELEPIAEAINEVQADLSPAMTAFQRSCTSQTAIPRQDALNYGDDIVAIQVRLRELTQMVLSLPEEFPTLQPTLTQPPATPTTAETATPRVTPTPVEPTPAPTSVISNRELQQQLVSMQNIVDEMTNLRGGITVLVQYWNDVDFSGSTLGCREPVPTIPEDIVLSDEMAAAAPESMLQAVENLNLGLSLSRQAWTSFTETCNRGEDALRNVVAQQKIVATTAQAALSDAEDLIAQARTELR
;
A
#
# COMPACT_ATOMS: atom_id res chain seq x y z
N MET A 1 54.51 25.35 -18.93
CA MET A 1 53.47 25.26 -17.89
C MET A 1 52.70 26.58 -17.90
N THR A 2 51.77 26.73 -18.83
CA THR A 2 50.68 27.73 -18.85
C THR A 2 49.88 27.40 -20.11
N ASP A 3 49.09 26.34 -20.04
CA ASP A 3 48.14 25.96 -21.09
C ASP A 3 46.93 25.33 -20.39
N PHE A 4 46.29 26.15 -19.55
CA PHE A 4 45.12 25.80 -18.75
C PHE A 4 44.07 26.90 -18.93
N ASN A 5 42.92 26.51 -19.48
CA ASN A 5 41.59 27.11 -19.29
C ASN A 5 41.20 28.39 -20.04
N ASP A 6 41.20 28.38 -21.39
CA ASP A 6 40.28 29.25 -22.15
C ASP A 6 38.96 28.55 -22.54
N GLU A 7 38.92 27.21 -22.54
CA GLU A 7 37.71 26.45 -22.92
C GLU A 7 36.67 26.34 -21.78
N LEU A 8 37.09 26.51 -20.52
CA LEU A 8 36.19 26.48 -19.35
C LEU A 8 35.40 27.79 -19.15
N LEU A 9 35.88 28.90 -19.72
CA LEU A 9 35.25 30.22 -19.61
C LEU A 9 34.16 30.46 -20.67
N ALA A 10 34.19 29.74 -21.80
CA ALA A 10 33.19 29.88 -22.86
C ALA A 10 31.81 29.31 -22.51
N GLY A 11 31.70 28.41 -21.52
CA GLY A 11 30.42 27.83 -21.09
C GLY A 11 29.66 28.65 -20.04
N LEU A 12 30.33 29.57 -19.33
CA LEU A 12 29.71 30.31 -18.20
C LEU A 12 28.80 31.46 -18.66
N ASP A 13 29.06 32.03 -19.85
CA ASP A 13 28.25 33.12 -20.39
C ASP A 13 26.88 32.63 -20.91
N ASP A 14 26.81 31.38 -21.40
CA ASP A 14 25.57 30.79 -21.93
C ASP A 14 24.57 30.47 -20.82
N ASP A 15 25.02 29.97 -19.66
CA ASP A 15 24.14 29.58 -18.55
C ASP A 15 23.54 30.80 -17.83
N ALA A 16 24.33 31.87 -17.66
CA ALA A 16 23.81 33.13 -17.10
C ALA A 16 22.73 33.76 -18.00
N SER A 17 22.88 33.64 -19.33
CA SER A 17 21.89 34.14 -20.29
C SER A 17 20.58 33.35 -20.26
N LYS A 18 20.66 32.01 -20.11
CA LYS A 18 19.51 31.10 -20.01
C LYS A 18 18.72 31.35 -18.74
N ALA A 19 19.37 31.41 -17.57
CA ALA A 19 18.70 31.69 -16.30
C ALA A 19 17.98 33.06 -16.30
N ALA A 20 18.60 34.08 -16.89
CA ALA A 20 17.98 35.40 -17.04
C ALA A 20 16.80 35.41 -18.03
N ALA A 21 16.81 34.56 -19.05
CA ALA A 21 15.67 34.39 -19.96
C ALA A 21 14.53 33.64 -19.29
N GLU A 22 14.85 32.62 -18.50
CA GLU A 22 13.90 31.80 -17.75
C GLU A 22 13.15 32.60 -16.69
N SER A 23 13.88 33.36 -15.87
CA SER A 23 13.30 34.28 -14.87
C SER A 23 12.34 35.30 -15.50
N ARG A 24 12.66 35.81 -16.69
CA ARG A 24 11.77 36.72 -17.44
C ARG A 24 10.50 36.04 -17.94
N ARG A 25 10.56 34.77 -18.33
CA ARG A 25 9.38 33.98 -18.75
C ARG A 25 8.48 33.69 -17.55
N GLN A 26 9.05 33.27 -16.43
CA GLN A 26 8.33 33.06 -15.17
C GLN A 26 7.59 34.33 -14.75
N ALA A 27 8.27 35.48 -14.71
CA ALA A 27 7.66 36.75 -14.36
C ALA A 27 6.52 37.16 -15.34
N ALA A 28 6.69 36.89 -16.63
CA ALA A 28 5.66 37.16 -17.62
C ALA A 28 4.43 36.24 -17.47
N PHE A 29 4.64 34.96 -17.11
CA PHE A 29 3.57 34.03 -16.80
C PHE A 29 2.78 34.48 -15.58
N GLU A 30 3.45 34.83 -14.48
CA GLU A 30 2.80 35.34 -13.27
C GLU A 30 1.99 36.62 -13.51
N ALA A 31 2.52 37.57 -14.27
CA ALA A 31 1.80 38.78 -14.65
C ALA A 31 0.54 38.46 -15.50
N ARG A 32 0.61 37.40 -16.31
CA ARG A 32 -0.52 36.94 -17.13
C ARG A 32 -1.60 36.28 -16.27
N VAL A 33 -1.22 35.47 -15.29
CA VAL A 33 -2.15 34.90 -14.29
C VAL A 33 -2.92 36.02 -13.60
N GLU A 34 -2.23 37.04 -13.11
CA GLU A 34 -2.85 38.17 -12.42
C GLU A 34 -3.83 38.93 -13.33
N THR A 35 -3.47 39.12 -14.59
CA THR A 35 -4.36 39.72 -15.60
C THR A 35 -5.65 38.90 -15.79
N TYR A 36 -5.54 37.56 -15.82
CA TYR A 36 -6.71 36.68 -15.96
C TYR A 36 -7.55 36.60 -14.68
N ILE A 37 -6.95 36.65 -13.49
CA ILE A 37 -7.66 36.79 -12.22
C ILE A 37 -8.52 38.06 -12.24
N GLN A 38 -7.93 39.20 -12.61
CA GLN A 38 -8.64 40.47 -12.73
C GLN A 38 -9.74 40.41 -13.80
N ALA A 39 -9.47 39.78 -14.94
CA ALA A 39 -10.44 39.63 -16.03
C ALA A 39 -11.64 38.77 -15.62
N ALA A 40 -11.44 37.68 -14.89
CA ALA A 40 -12.51 36.80 -14.41
C ALA A 40 -13.48 37.52 -13.46
N GLN A 41 -12.93 38.40 -12.62
CA GLN A 41 -13.69 39.15 -11.61
C GLN A 41 -14.28 40.47 -12.15
N SER A 42 -13.79 41.01 -13.27
CA SER A 42 -14.19 42.31 -13.77
C SER A 42 -15.63 42.33 -14.32
N PRO A 43 -16.56 43.11 -13.73
CA PRO A 43 -17.92 43.25 -14.25
C PRO A 43 -17.99 44.05 -15.55
N ARG A 44 -16.91 44.77 -15.91
CA ARG A 44 -16.82 45.56 -17.15
C ARG A 44 -16.58 44.70 -18.38
N LEU A 45 -16.08 43.47 -18.20
CA LEU A 45 -15.86 42.54 -19.30
C LEU A 45 -17.13 41.74 -19.61
N SER A 46 -17.31 41.40 -20.87
CA SER A 46 -18.43 40.55 -21.28
C SER A 46 -18.33 39.17 -20.64
N LYS A 47 -19.48 38.53 -20.41
CA LYS A 47 -19.58 37.16 -19.86
C LYS A 47 -18.65 36.17 -20.58
N SER A 48 -18.58 36.26 -21.91
CA SER A 48 -17.69 35.40 -22.71
C SER A 48 -16.20 35.61 -22.41
N LYS A 49 -15.75 36.85 -22.20
CA LYS A 49 -14.35 37.14 -21.84
C LYS A 49 -14.02 36.65 -20.43
N ARG A 50 -14.95 36.84 -19.48
CA ARG A 50 -14.82 36.34 -18.10
C ARG A 50 -14.75 34.82 -18.06
N LEU A 51 -15.62 34.15 -18.81
CA LEU A 51 -15.64 32.69 -18.95
C LEU A 51 -14.31 32.15 -19.49
N LYS A 52 -13.76 32.78 -20.54
CA LYS A 52 -12.44 32.42 -21.07
C LYS A 52 -11.34 32.61 -20.05
N ALA A 53 -11.43 33.64 -19.22
CA ALA A 53 -10.46 33.87 -18.16
C ALA A 53 -10.51 32.79 -17.08
N VAL A 54 -11.71 32.40 -16.63
CA VAL A 54 -11.90 31.30 -15.67
C VAL A 54 -11.28 30.01 -16.20
N GLN A 55 -11.59 29.65 -17.44
CA GLN A 55 -11.06 28.43 -18.05
C GLN A 55 -9.54 28.47 -18.19
N TRP A 56 -8.99 29.61 -18.63
CA TRP A 56 -7.55 29.79 -18.74
C TRP A 56 -6.85 29.58 -17.39
N LEU A 57 -7.44 30.08 -16.30
CA LEU A 57 -6.88 29.92 -14.96
C LEU A 57 -6.81 28.45 -14.53
N GLY A 58 -7.86 27.65 -14.79
CA GLY A 58 -7.81 26.21 -14.53
C GLY A 58 -6.76 25.48 -15.38
N GLU A 59 -6.70 25.81 -16.68
CA GLU A 59 -5.75 25.20 -17.60
C GLU A 59 -4.29 25.64 -17.36
N SER A 60 -4.08 26.76 -16.66
CA SER A 60 -2.74 27.25 -16.30
C SER A 60 -2.07 26.46 -15.18
N GLY A 61 -2.84 25.69 -14.40
CA GLY A 61 -2.32 24.95 -13.25
C GLY A 61 -1.88 25.80 -12.06
N GLU A 62 -2.06 27.13 -12.11
CA GLU A 62 -1.51 28.04 -11.10
C GLU A 62 -2.35 28.08 -9.81
N PRO A 63 -1.81 27.66 -8.65
CA PRO A 63 -2.56 27.60 -7.39
C PRO A 63 -3.08 28.96 -6.90
N LYS A 64 -2.40 30.08 -7.26
CA LYS A 64 -2.87 31.45 -6.92
C LYS A 64 -4.28 31.74 -7.46
N ALA A 65 -4.76 31.01 -8.46
CA ALA A 65 -6.10 31.18 -9.01
C ALA A 65 -7.23 30.60 -8.14
N ILE A 66 -6.92 29.64 -7.25
CA ILE A 66 -7.92 28.87 -6.48
C ILE A 66 -8.91 29.78 -5.74
N PRO A 67 -8.50 30.80 -4.95
CA PRO A 67 -9.45 31.64 -4.22
C PRO A 67 -10.43 32.38 -5.13
N THR A 68 -9.98 32.76 -6.34
CA THR A 68 -10.82 33.43 -7.34
C THR A 68 -11.83 32.46 -7.95
N LEU A 69 -11.39 31.25 -8.29
CA LEU A 69 -12.25 30.20 -8.84
C LEU A 69 -13.32 29.78 -7.84
N VAL A 70 -12.96 29.56 -6.56
CA VAL A 70 -13.91 29.25 -5.48
C VAL A 70 -14.95 30.37 -5.31
N ARG A 71 -14.52 31.63 -5.33
CA ARG A 71 -15.44 32.77 -5.24
C ARG A 71 -16.42 32.79 -6.41
N ILE A 72 -15.96 32.51 -7.63
CA ILE A 72 -16.81 32.47 -8.83
C ILE A 72 -17.79 31.30 -8.76
N TYR A 73 -17.33 30.13 -8.34
CA TYR A 73 -18.18 28.95 -8.15
C TYR A 73 -19.33 29.23 -7.17
N ASN A 74 -19.03 29.85 -6.02
CA ASN A 74 -20.03 30.11 -4.98
C ASN A 74 -20.96 31.28 -5.29
N ASN A 75 -20.47 32.35 -5.94
CA ASN A 75 -21.18 33.63 -6.01
C ASN A 75 -21.65 34.03 -7.42
N SER A 76 -21.35 33.26 -8.47
CA SER A 76 -21.76 33.62 -9.84
C SER A 76 -23.21 33.22 -10.13
N ASP A 77 -24.04 34.19 -10.53
CA ASP A 77 -25.39 33.94 -11.05
C ASP A 77 -25.40 33.24 -12.43
N ASP A 78 -24.29 33.32 -13.16
CA ASP A 78 -24.16 32.68 -14.47
C ASP A 78 -23.74 31.21 -14.30
N VAL A 79 -24.65 30.30 -14.65
CA VAL A 79 -24.45 28.84 -14.57
C VAL A 79 -23.18 28.41 -15.31
N LYS A 80 -22.91 28.97 -16.50
CA LYS A 80 -21.73 28.59 -17.30
C LYS A 80 -20.42 29.01 -16.63
N MET A 81 -20.43 30.11 -15.89
CA MET A 81 -19.27 30.55 -15.12
C MET A 81 -19.02 29.65 -13.91
N ARG A 82 -20.08 29.17 -13.23
CA ARG A 82 -19.93 28.20 -12.14
C ARG A 82 -19.39 26.87 -12.64
N GLU A 83 -19.96 26.33 -13.73
CA GLU A 83 -19.50 25.08 -14.35
C GLU A 83 -18.03 25.18 -14.79
N ALA A 84 -17.64 26.31 -15.39
CA ALA A 84 -16.24 26.53 -15.76
C ALA A 84 -15.31 26.63 -14.54
N ALA A 85 -15.76 27.25 -13.44
CA ALA A 85 -14.99 27.33 -12.21
C ALA A 85 -14.85 25.96 -11.54
N GLU A 86 -15.93 25.18 -11.48
CA GLU A 86 -15.93 23.80 -10.99
C GLU A 86 -14.96 22.92 -11.78
N TYR A 87 -15.05 22.95 -13.11
CA TYR A 87 -14.11 22.24 -13.98
C TYR A 87 -12.66 22.67 -13.74
N SER A 88 -12.42 23.98 -13.62
CA SER A 88 -11.08 24.52 -13.38
C SER A 88 -10.51 24.08 -12.02
N LEU A 89 -11.36 24.03 -10.98
CA LEU A 89 -10.97 23.51 -9.67
C LEU A 89 -10.69 22.01 -9.71
N GLY A 90 -11.47 21.24 -10.47
CA GLY A 90 -11.21 19.82 -10.70
C GLY A 90 -9.87 19.56 -11.40
N MET A 91 -9.48 20.40 -12.37
CA MET A 91 -8.16 20.31 -13.00
C MET A 91 -7.02 20.60 -12.01
N LEU A 92 -7.17 21.61 -11.16
CA LEU A 92 -6.18 21.94 -10.14
C LEU A 92 -6.06 20.82 -9.09
N ARG A 93 -7.19 20.21 -8.70
CA ARG A 93 -7.20 19.04 -7.81
C ARG A 93 -6.51 17.83 -8.44
N ALA A 94 -6.81 17.52 -9.70
CA ALA A 94 -6.15 16.43 -10.40
C ALA A 94 -4.65 16.66 -10.60
N LEU A 95 -4.22 17.92 -10.75
CA LEU A 95 -2.82 18.29 -10.79
C LEU A 95 -2.13 18.11 -9.42
N ASP A 96 -2.79 18.52 -8.34
CA ASP A 96 -2.36 18.31 -6.95
C ASP A 96 -2.19 16.80 -6.66
N ASP A 97 -3.23 16.01 -6.94
CA ASP A 97 -3.21 14.56 -6.79
C ASP A 97 -2.12 13.90 -7.67
N ALA A 98 -1.81 14.45 -8.85
CA ALA A 98 -0.75 13.94 -9.71
C ALA A 98 0.67 14.31 -9.23
N ILE A 99 0.83 15.45 -8.56
CA ILE A 99 2.10 15.86 -7.93
C ILE A 99 2.37 15.00 -6.70
N ASP A 100 1.33 14.69 -5.93
CA ASP A 100 1.38 13.81 -4.75
C ASP A 100 1.37 12.32 -5.12
N GLY A 101 1.14 12.00 -6.40
CA GLY A 101 1.07 10.64 -6.92
C GLY A 101 2.45 10.01 -7.13
N THR A 102 2.48 9.01 -8.02
CA THR A 102 3.73 8.30 -8.35
C THR A 102 4.77 9.23 -8.98
N ASP A 103 6.06 8.89 -8.90
CA ASP A 103 7.14 9.64 -9.57
C ASP A 103 6.85 9.89 -11.05
N GLN A 104 6.28 8.91 -11.75
CA GLN A 104 5.92 9.06 -13.15
C GLN A 104 4.78 10.08 -13.37
N GLU A 105 3.79 10.12 -12.49
CA GLU A 105 2.69 11.07 -12.55
C GLU A 105 3.18 12.47 -12.19
N ARG A 106 4.01 12.58 -11.14
CA ARG A 106 4.66 13.82 -10.74
C ARG A 106 5.54 14.38 -11.83
N ASP A 107 6.38 13.56 -12.46
CA ASP A 107 7.25 13.98 -13.57
C ASP A 107 6.44 14.44 -14.79
N LYS A 108 5.35 13.74 -15.11
CA LYS A 108 4.43 14.17 -16.18
C LYS A 108 3.74 15.49 -15.84
N ALA A 109 3.33 15.67 -14.58
CA ALA A 109 2.71 16.89 -14.10
C ALA A 109 3.69 18.07 -14.15
N LEU A 110 4.93 17.87 -13.69
CA LEU A 110 6.00 18.86 -13.72
C LEU A 110 6.42 19.21 -15.16
N ASP A 111 6.56 18.23 -16.06
CA ASP A 111 6.84 18.48 -17.48
C ASP A 111 5.70 19.27 -18.17
N LEU A 112 4.44 18.99 -17.81
CA LEU A 112 3.29 19.77 -18.27
C LEU A 112 3.33 21.21 -17.76
N LEU A 113 3.61 21.40 -16.47
CA LEU A 113 3.74 22.73 -15.87
C LEU A 113 4.92 23.51 -16.48
N GLU A 114 6.05 22.85 -16.69
CA GLU A 114 7.23 23.41 -17.35
C GLU A 114 6.85 23.87 -18.77
N LYS A 115 6.17 23.04 -19.57
CA LYS A 115 5.69 23.43 -20.91
C LYS A 115 4.70 24.60 -20.89
N ILE A 116 3.79 24.63 -19.92
CA ILE A 116 2.83 25.74 -19.77
C ILE A 116 3.55 27.05 -19.44
N VAL A 117 4.51 27.00 -18.50
CA VAL A 117 5.26 28.16 -18.03
C VAL A 117 6.26 28.66 -19.09
N HIS A 118 7.06 27.78 -19.68
CA HIS A 118 8.14 28.19 -20.58
C HIS A 118 7.71 28.35 -22.03
N GLU A 119 6.80 27.50 -22.52
CA GLU A 119 6.37 27.53 -23.92
C GLU A 119 5.04 28.27 -24.10
N GLY A 120 4.30 28.55 -23.02
CA GLY A 120 2.97 29.15 -23.08
C GLY A 120 1.94 28.23 -23.76
N HIS A 121 2.26 26.94 -23.90
CA HIS A 121 1.40 25.96 -24.53
C HIS A 121 0.41 25.41 -23.52
N ILE A 122 -0.81 25.95 -23.59
CA ILE A 122 -1.93 25.44 -22.81
C ILE A 122 -2.49 24.21 -23.52
N GLY A 123 -2.66 23.12 -22.77
CA GLY A 123 -3.13 21.84 -23.30
C GLY A 123 -4.38 22.01 -24.17
N LYS A 124 -4.39 21.39 -25.36
CA LYS A 124 -5.59 21.37 -26.19
C LYS A 124 -6.67 20.59 -25.45
N ARG A 125 -7.83 21.22 -25.21
CA ARG A 125 -8.99 20.53 -24.64
C ARG A 125 -9.24 19.23 -25.38
N ALA A 126 -9.32 18.13 -24.64
CA ALA A 126 -9.74 16.85 -25.19
C ALA A 126 -11.08 17.07 -25.90
N ASN A 127 -11.10 16.86 -27.22
CA ASN A 127 -12.33 16.93 -27.99
C ASN A 127 -13.24 15.83 -27.42
N PRO A 128 -14.48 16.10 -26.99
CA PRO A 128 -15.33 15.09 -26.36
C PRO A 128 -15.91 14.06 -27.35
N ARG A 129 -15.80 14.32 -28.67
CA ARG A 129 -16.32 13.42 -29.72
C ARG A 129 -15.85 11.95 -29.68
N PRO A 130 -14.56 11.62 -29.52
CA PRO A 130 -14.12 10.22 -29.45
C PRO A 130 -14.62 9.50 -28.19
N TYR A 131 -14.85 10.22 -27.08
CA TYR A 131 -15.38 9.63 -25.85
C TYR A 131 -16.83 9.14 -26.03
N PHE A 132 -17.69 9.95 -26.67
CA PHE A 132 -19.07 9.53 -26.98
C PHE A 132 -19.12 8.37 -27.99
N ILE A 133 -18.16 8.29 -28.91
CA ILE A 133 -18.03 7.15 -29.83
C ILE A 133 -17.64 5.88 -29.04
N ALA A 134 -16.68 5.97 -28.12
CA ALA A 134 -16.27 4.85 -27.29
C ALA A 134 -17.39 4.33 -26.39
N ILE A 135 -18.13 5.21 -25.72
CA ILE A 135 -19.31 4.83 -24.91
C ILE A 135 -20.37 4.17 -25.80
N GLY A 136 -20.66 4.73 -26.97
CA GLY A 136 -21.64 4.15 -27.90
C GLY A 136 -21.24 2.73 -28.34
N LEU A 137 -19.94 2.50 -28.55
CA LEU A 137 -19.40 1.19 -28.93
C LEU A 137 -19.47 0.19 -27.77
N LEU A 138 -19.19 0.64 -26.54
CA LEU A 138 -19.30 -0.17 -25.33
C LEU A 138 -20.75 -0.61 -25.06
N LEU A 139 -21.70 0.31 -25.21
CA LEU A 139 -23.13 0.04 -25.07
C LEU A 139 -23.63 -0.95 -26.14
N LEU A 140 -23.12 -0.84 -27.36
CA LEU A 140 -23.41 -1.79 -28.44
C LEU A 140 -22.90 -3.20 -28.08
N THR A 141 -21.65 -3.32 -27.60
CA THR A 141 -21.11 -4.62 -27.17
C THR A 141 -21.88 -5.23 -26.01
N PHE A 142 -22.29 -4.41 -25.03
CA PHE A 142 -23.10 -4.88 -23.90
C PHE A 142 -24.46 -5.44 -24.37
N LEU A 143 -25.13 -4.77 -25.30
CA LEU A 143 -26.40 -5.25 -25.87
C LEU A 143 -26.24 -6.57 -26.62
N ILE A 144 -25.10 -6.79 -27.29
CA ILE A 144 -24.80 -8.06 -27.96
C ILE A 144 -24.65 -9.18 -26.92
N PHE A 145 -23.87 -8.97 -25.86
CA PHE A 145 -23.68 -9.97 -24.80
C PHE A 145 -24.96 -10.28 -24.04
N ALA A 146 -25.76 -9.26 -23.71
CA ALA A 146 -27.07 -9.44 -23.07
C ALA A 146 -28.04 -10.24 -23.97
N GLY A 147 -28.01 -10.00 -25.29
CA GLY A 147 -28.78 -10.78 -26.26
C GLY A 147 -28.37 -12.26 -26.30
N VAL A 148 -27.06 -12.54 -26.28
CA VAL A 148 -26.54 -13.92 -26.26
C VAL A 148 -26.92 -14.63 -24.95
N ALA A 149 -26.77 -13.96 -23.79
CA ALA A 149 -27.17 -14.52 -22.50
C ALA A 149 -28.68 -14.79 -22.43
N GLY A 150 -29.51 -13.89 -22.97
CA GLY A 150 -30.96 -14.09 -23.07
C GLY A 150 -31.35 -15.28 -23.95
N LEU A 151 -30.64 -15.50 -25.07
CA LEU A 151 -30.84 -16.66 -25.93
C LEU A 151 -30.42 -17.98 -25.26
N MET A 152 -29.36 -17.97 -24.45
CA MET A 152 -28.97 -19.13 -23.64
C MET A 152 -30.01 -19.44 -22.56
N ALA A 153 -30.50 -18.44 -21.83
CA ALA A 153 -31.53 -18.62 -20.81
C ALA A 153 -32.87 -19.11 -21.38
N ALA A 154 -33.18 -18.76 -22.64
CA ALA A 154 -34.36 -19.24 -23.35
C ALA A 154 -34.21 -20.68 -23.91
N GLY A 155 -33.07 -21.34 -23.71
CA GLY A 155 -32.83 -22.71 -24.19
C GLY A 155 -32.76 -22.83 -25.72
N MET A 156 -32.56 -21.73 -26.45
CA MET A 156 -32.43 -21.76 -27.92
C MET A 156 -31.02 -22.16 -28.40
N ILE A 157 -30.06 -22.26 -27.48
CA ILE A 157 -28.69 -22.70 -27.73
C ILE A 157 -28.44 -23.92 -26.84
N GLU A 158 -28.57 -25.13 -27.39
CA GLU A 158 -28.17 -26.37 -26.73
C GLU A 158 -26.63 -26.45 -26.71
N LEU A 159 -26.04 -26.34 -25.51
CA LEU A 159 -24.64 -26.67 -25.30
C LEU A 159 -24.51 -28.21 -25.31
N PRO A 160 -23.48 -28.77 -25.98
CA PRO A 160 -23.29 -30.21 -26.03
C PRO A 160 -23.08 -30.76 -24.62
N ASP A 161 -23.93 -31.71 -24.22
CA ASP A 161 -23.86 -32.40 -22.93
C ASP A 161 -22.47 -33.00 -22.70
N GLY A 162 -21.72 -32.41 -21.77
CA GLY A 162 -20.49 -32.99 -21.26
C GLY A 162 -20.80 -34.27 -20.47
N PRO A 163 -19.92 -35.29 -20.50
CA PRO A 163 -20.18 -36.56 -19.82
C PRO A 163 -20.33 -36.36 -18.31
N ALA A 164 -21.38 -36.96 -17.75
CA ALA A 164 -21.69 -36.94 -16.33
C ALA A 164 -20.50 -37.46 -15.50
N VAL A 165 -19.95 -36.58 -14.67
CA VAL A 165 -18.87 -36.93 -13.73
C VAL A 165 -19.52 -37.63 -12.54
N ALA A 166 -19.17 -38.91 -12.33
CA ALA A 166 -19.65 -39.69 -11.21
C ALA A 166 -19.18 -39.08 -9.88
N GLN A 167 -20.12 -38.70 -9.02
CA GLN A 167 -19.83 -38.30 -7.65
C GLN A 167 -19.38 -39.55 -6.87
N VAL A 168 -18.10 -39.59 -6.51
CA VAL A 168 -17.54 -40.61 -5.62
C VAL A 168 -17.79 -40.15 -4.19
N ASP A 169 -18.67 -40.86 -3.49
CA ASP A 169 -19.01 -40.62 -2.09
C ASP A 169 -17.91 -41.27 -1.21
N LEU A 170 -16.86 -40.50 -0.90
CA LEU A 170 -15.83 -40.89 0.06
C LEU A 170 -16.24 -40.37 1.43
N THR A 171 -16.53 -41.27 2.36
CA THR A 171 -16.67 -40.97 3.79
C THR A 171 -15.30 -41.19 4.46
N PRO A 172 -14.49 -40.14 4.71
CA PRO A 172 -13.22 -40.31 5.39
C PRO A 172 -13.45 -40.56 6.88
N SER A 173 -13.20 -41.79 7.32
CA SER A 173 -13.02 -42.13 8.73
C SER A 173 -11.54 -41.90 9.10
N ALA A 174 -11.17 -40.65 9.32
CA ALA A 174 -9.87 -40.31 9.90
C ALA A 174 -10.06 -40.14 11.40
N THR A 175 -9.40 -40.99 12.20
CA THR A 175 -9.23 -40.73 13.63
C THR A 175 -8.48 -39.40 13.75
N PRO A 176 -9.01 -38.39 14.47
CA PRO A 176 -8.37 -37.08 14.55
C PRO A 176 -6.99 -37.26 15.18
N LEU A 177 -5.95 -36.82 14.46
CA LEU A 177 -4.62 -36.67 15.05
C LEU A 177 -4.72 -35.70 16.23
N PRO A 178 -3.95 -35.91 17.32
CA PRO A 178 -3.87 -34.93 18.38
C PRO A 178 -3.45 -33.56 17.81
N PRO A 179 -4.00 -32.46 18.34
CA PRO A 179 -3.68 -31.11 17.87
C PRO A 179 -2.19 -30.83 18.07
N ASP A 180 -1.59 -30.24 17.04
CA ASP A 180 -0.19 -29.86 17.02
C ASP A 180 -0.04 -28.42 17.56
N PRO A 181 0.77 -28.19 18.62
CA PRO A 181 0.95 -26.86 19.20
C PRO A 181 1.45 -25.81 18.21
N ASP A 182 2.27 -26.20 17.22
CA ASP A 182 2.79 -25.28 16.21
C ASP A 182 1.66 -24.74 15.32
N HIS A 183 0.72 -25.63 14.95
CA HIS A 183 -0.48 -25.23 14.21
C HIS A 183 -1.38 -24.29 15.02
N VAL A 184 -1.49 -24.49 16.33
CA VAL A 184 -2.26 -23.60 17.21
C VAL A 184 -1.58 -22.24 17.33
N GLY A 185 -0.26 -22.18 17.51
CA GLY A 185 0.50 -20.95 17.52
C GLY A 185 0.36 -20.16 16.22
N ALA A 186 0.48 -20.83 15.07
CA ALA A 186 0.29 -20.22 13.76
C ALA A 186 -1.14 -19.67 13.57
N GLN A 187 -2.17 -20.38 14.07
CA GLN A 187 -3.56 -19.90 14.04
C GLN A 187 -3.75 -18.65 14.92
N LEU A 188 -3.20 -18.62 16.14
CA LEU A 188 -3.26 -17.44 17.01
C LEU A 188 -2.56 -16.24 16.38
N ARG A 189 -1.42 -16.43 15.73
CA ARG A 189 -0.74 -15.38 14.98
C ARG A 189 -1.60 -14.84 13.84
N LEU A 190 -2.25 -15.71 13.06
CA LEU A 190 -3.16 -15.29 12.00
C LEU A 190 -4.32 -14.44 12.56
N MET A 191 -4.92 -14.85 13.69
CA MET A 191 -5.99 -14.10 14.33
C MET A 191 -5.53 -12.72 14.81
N HIS A 192 -4.33 -12.62 15.39
CA HIS A 192 -3.74 -11.33 15.78
C HIS A 192 -3.54 -10.40 14.56
N THR A 193 -3.02 -10.91 13.45
CA THR A 193 -2.88 -10.16 12.20
C THR A 193 -4.22 -9.67 11.68
N ASN A 194 -5.23 -10.55 11.64
CA ASN A 194 -6.59 -10.20 11.19
C ASN A 194 -7.21 -9.11 12.08
N LEU A 195 -7.12 -9.24 13.40
CA LEU A 195 -7.65 -8.24 14.34
C LEU A 195 -6.95 -6.88 14.20
N THR A 196 -5.65 -6.88 13.93
CA THR A 196 -4.88 -5.66 13.67
C THR A 196 -5.35 -4.94 12.41
N ALA A 197 -5.53 -5.68 11.31
CA ALA A 197 -6.06 -5.15 10.06
C ALA A 197 -7.50 -4.62 10.23
N ASP A 198 -8.37 -5.40 10.86
CA ASP A 198 -9.77 -5.05 11.09
C ASP A 198 -9.91 -3.79 11.97
N ALA A 199 -9.11 -3.67 13.03
CA ALA A 199 -9.08 -2.48 13.89
C ALA A 199 -8.67 -1.23 13.09
N GLY A 200 -7.66 -1.33 12.22
CA GLY A 200 -7.24 -0.24 11.34
C GLY A 200 -8.36 0.21 10.39
N LEU A 201 -9.00 -0.74 9.70
CA LEU A 201 -10.12 -0.45 8.79
C LEU A 201 -11.31 0.17 9.53
N LEU A 202 -11.69 -0.37 10.68
CA LEU A 202 -12.78 0.14 11.48
C LEU A 202 -12.52 1.57 11.96
N LEU A 203 -11.30 1.89 12.41
CA LEU A 203 -10.94 3.25 12.83
C LEU A 203 -11.16 4.25 11.69
N GLN A 204 -10.71 3.92 10.48
CA GLN A 204 -10.93 4.76 9.30
C GLN A 204 -12.42 4.99 9.03
N GLN A 205 -13.23 3.93 9.11
CA GLN A 205 -14.68 4.01 8.89
C GLN A 205 -15.40 4.79 10.00
N MET A 206 -14.98 4.67 11.26
CA MET A 206 -15.51 5.46 12.37
C MET A 206 -15.18 6.94 12.21
N GLN A 207 -13.99 7.29 11.70
CA GLN A 207 -13.66 8.67 11.38
C GLN A 207 -14.55 9.24 10.26
N VAL A 208 -14.83 8.46 9.21
CA VAL A 208 -15.79 8.85 8.15
C VAL A 208 -17.19 9.07 8.73
N ALA A 209 -17.69 8.12 9.53
CA ALA A 209 -18.99 8.22 10.19
C ALA A 209 -19.09 9.41 11.14
N SER A 210 -18.01 9.73 11.87
CA SER A 210 -17.96 10.87 12.80
C SER A 210 -18.14 12.23 12.11
N ARG A 211 -17.85 12.30 10.80
CA ARG A 211 -18.08 13.48 9.94
C ARG A 211 -19.48 13.51 9.34
N GLY A 212 -20.34 12.52 9.64
CA GLY A 212 -21.67 12.37 9.07
C GLY A 212 -21.67 11.85 7.63
N GLN A 213 -20.56 11.23 7.19
CA GLN A 213 -20.44 10.62 5.88
C GLN A 213 -20.87 9.15 5.93
N SER A 214 -21.29 8.58 4.79
CA SER A 214 -21.58 7.15 4.67
C SER A 214 -20.28 6.34 4.72
N ILE A 215 -20.29 5.26 5.49
CA ILE A 215 -19.20 4.29 5.54
C ILE A 215 -19.15 3.44 4.26
N ASP A 216 -17.98 2.88 3.95
CA ASP A 216 -17.77 1.99 2.82
C ASP A 216 -18.11 0.54 3.21
N CYS A 217 -19.25 0.06 2.71
CA CYS A 217 -19.73 -1.30 2.96
C CYS A 217 -19.17 -2.36 1.99
N SER A 218 -18.23 -2.00 1.11
CA SER A 218 -17.48 -2.96 0.32
C SER A 218 -16.32 -3.60 1.08
N LEU A 219 -15.93 -3.01 2.22
CA LEU A 219 -14.88 -3.54 3.08
C LEU A 219 -15.34 -4.83 3.76
N THR A 220 -14.48 -5.85 3.72
CA THR A 220 -14.69 -7.13 4.40
C THR A 220 -13.87 -7.13 5.68
N LEU A 221 -14.54 -7.34 6.82
CA LEU A 221 -13.89 -7.54 8.11
C LEU A 221 -13.79 -9.04 8.39
N SER A 222 -12.69 -9.45 8.99
CA SER A 222 -12.44 -10.84 9.39
C SER A 222 -13.23 -11.15 10.66
N ALA A 223 -14.51 -11.47 10.51
CA ALA A 223 -15.40 -11.86 11.61
C ALA A 223 -15.08 -13.30 12.08
N ASP A 224 -13.93 -13.48 12.70
CA ASP A 224 -13.54 -14.75 13.30
C ASP A 224 -14.38 -15.02 14.56
N GLN A 225 -14.58 -16.30 14.89
CA GLN A 225 -15.16 -16.69 16.18
C GLN A 225 -14.09 -16.57 17.27
N PRO A 226 -14.48 -16.44 18.56
CA PRO A 226 -13.54 -16.59 19.67
C PRO A 226 -12.72 -17.87 19.53
N PHE A 227 -11.42 -17.75 19.71
CA PHE A 227 -10.52 -18.89 19.66
C PHE A 227 -10.83 -19.84 20.80
N VAL A 228 -11.09 -21.11 20.47
CA VAL A 228 -11.30 -22.17 21.46
C VAL A 228 -10.09 -23.08 21.43
N MET A 229 -9.38 -23.15 22.55
CA MET A 229 -8.21 -24.00 22.69
C MET A 229 -8.57 -25.47 22.42
N PRO A 230 -7.91 -26.14 21.46
CA PRO A 230 -8.24 -27.53 21.16
C PRO A 230 -7.84 -28.45 22.32
N ALA A 231 -8.71 -29.41 22.63
CA ALA A 231 -8.44 -30.39 23.67
C ALA A 231 -7.31 -31.35 23.24
N GLY A 232 -6.43 -31.72 24.19
CA GLY A 232 -5.38 -32.71 23.94
C GLY A 232 -4.02 -32.13 23.56
N LEU A 233 -3.83 -30.81 23.69
CA LEU A 233 -2.50 -30.20 23.64
C LEU A 233 -1.63 -30.65 24.83
N PRO A 234 -0.30 -30.74 24.66
CA PRO A 234 0.65 -30.91 25.76
C PRO A 234 0.50 -29.82 26.83
N GLU A 235 0.70 -30.17 28.11
CA GLU A 235 0.51 -29.25 29.25
C GLU A 235 1.45 -28.04 29.21
N ASP A 236 2.69 -28.23 28.74
CA ASP A 236 3.66 -27.17 28.52
C ASP A 236 3.23 -26.19 27.41
N ALA A 237 2.72 -26.71 26.30
CA ALA A 237 2.17 -25.87 25.22
C ALA A 237 0.94 -25.08 25.68
N LEU A 238 0.08 -25.67 26.51
CA LEU A 238 -1.07 -24.96 27.09
C LEU A 238 -0.62 -23.76 27.94
N VAL A 239 0.40 -23.94 28.78
CA VAL A 239 0.93 -22.85 29.63
C VAL A 239 1.44 -21.65 28.80
N GLU A 240 2.00 -21.91 27.62
CA GLU A 240 2.49 -20.86 26.73
C GLU A 240 1.36 -20.22 25.89
N LEU A 241 0.46 -21.03 25.34
CA LEU A 241 -0.54 -20.58 24.35
C LEU A 241 -1.81 -20.01 24.98
N GLU A 242 -2.20 -20.47 26.18
CA GLU A 242 -3.39 -20.01 26.89
C GLU A 242 -3.43 -18.49 27.15
N PRO A 243 -2.38 -17.84 27.69
CA PRO A 243 -2.42 -16.39 27.92
C PRO A 243 -2.50 -15.59 26.62
N ILE A 244 -1.91 -16.08 25.53
CA ILE A 244 -1.98 -15.43 24.21
C ILE A 244 -3.40 -15.55 23.65
N ALA A 245 -3.99 -16.74 23.73
CA ALA A 245 -5.36 -16.99 23.31
C ALA A 245 -6.38 -16.16 24.10
N GLU A 246 -6.20 -16.04 25.42
CA GLU A 246 -7.05 -15.20 26.27
C GLU A 246 -6.96 -13.72 25.86
N ALA A 247 -5.75 -13.20 25.66
CA ALA A 247 -5.54 -11.82 25.24
C ALA A 247 -6.13 -11.53 23.84
N ILE A 248 -5.99 -12.45 22.88
CA ILE A 248 -6.62 -12.34 21.55
C ILE A 248 -8.15 -12.29 21.68
N ASN A 249 -8.72 -13.18 22.49
CA ASN A 249 -10.16 -13.25 22.70
C ASN A 249 -10.71 -12.00 23.40
N GLU A 250 -9.97 -11.43 24.35
CA GLU A 250 -10.33 -10.17 25.01
C GLU A 250 -10.35 -9.01 24.01
N VAL A 251 -9.31 -8.87 23.18
CA VAL A 251 -9.26 -7.84 22.12
C VAL A 251 -10.42 -8.01 21.13
N GLN A 252 -10.69 -9.23 20.70
CA GLN A 252 -11.80 -9.51 19.79
C GLN A 252 -13.16 -9.17 20.41
N ALA A 253 -13.36 -9.50 21.70
CA ALA A 253 -14.58 -9.16 22.42
C ALA A 253 -14.79 -7.64 22.50
N ASP A 254 -13.71 -6.88 22.72
CA ASP A 254 -13.75 -5.43 22.79
C ASP A 254 -13.94 -4.76 21.42
N LEU A 255 -13.47 -5.38 20.33
CA LEU A 255 -13.69 -4.88 18.96
C LEU A 255 -15.11 -5.18 18.44
N SER A 256 -15.76 -6.21 18.97
CA SER A 256 -17.07 -6.72 18.53
C SER A 256 -18.20 -5.67 18.49
N PRO A 257 -18.34 -4.73 19.45
CA PRO A 257 -19.34 -3.66 19.38
C PRO A 257 -19.19 -2.77 18.13
N ALA A 258 -17.96 -2.38 17.79
CA ALA A 258 -17.68 -1.56 16.61
C ALA A 258 -17.95 -2.34 15.31
N MET A 259 -17.52 -3.62 15.24
CA MET A 259 -17.84 -4.52 14.12
C MET A 259 -19.35 -4.67 13.92
N THR A 260 -20.10 -4.88 15.01
CA THR A 260 -21.56 -5.02 14.98
C THR A 260 -22.23 -3.72 14.51
N ALA A 261 -21.74 -2.56 14.94
CA ALA A 261 -22.25 -1.27 14.50
C ALA A 261 -22.01 -1.03 13.00
N PHE A 262 -20.81 -1.37 12.51
CA PHE A 262 -20.46 -1.34 11.09
C PHE A 262 -21.36 -2.26 10.26
N GLN A 263 -21.46 -3.54 10.63
CA GLN A 263 -22.29 -4.53 9.92
C GLN A 263 -23.78 -4.13 9.91
N ARG A 264 -24.29 -3.60 11.04
CA ARG A 264 -25.66 -3.09 11.11
C ARG A 264 -25.83 -1.92 10.16
N SER A 265 -24.91 -0.95 10.17
CA SER A 265 -25.00 0.20 9.28
C SER A 265 -25.02 -0.21 7.80
N CYS A 266 -24.24 -1.21 7.43
CA CYS A 266 -24.22 -1.75 6.07
C CYS A 266 -25.47 -2.56 5.70
N THR A 267 -26.03 -3.34 6.62
CA THR A 267 -27.22 -4.17 6.34
C THR A 267 -28.53 -3.39 6.41
N SER A 268 -28.71 -2.50 7.40
CA SER A 268 -29.93 -1.71 7.56
C SER A 268 -29.88 -0.34 6.88
N GLN A 269 -28.75 0.03 6.25
CA GLN A 269 -28.53 1.35 5.64
C GLN A 269 -28.74 2.52 6.62
N THR A 270 -28.60 2.25 7.91
CA THR A 270 -28.71 3.27 8.96
C THR A 270 -27.33 3.81 9.27
N ALA A 271 -27.10 5.10 9.07
CA ALA A 271 -25.82 5.72 9.42
C ALA A 271 -25.49 5.51 10.90
N ILE A 272 -24.22 5.25 11.21
CA ILE A 272 -23.73 5.20 12.59
C ILE A 272 -23.86 6.62 13.18
N PRO A 273 -24.54 6.81 14.33
CA PRO A 273 -24.64 8.12 14.95
C PRO A 273 -23.26 8.70 15.24
N ARG A 274 -23.08 10.00 15.00
CA ARG A 274 -21.78 10.67 15.17
C ARG A 274 -21.15 10.43 16.54
N GLN A 275 -21.95 10.48 17.61
CA GLN A 275 -21.44 10.27 18.96
C GLN A 275 -20.95 8.83 19.17
N ASP A 276 -21.70 7.85 18.64
CA ASP A 276 -21.31 6.45 18.71
C ASP A 276 -20.02 6.20 17.91
N ALA A 277 -19.89 6.80 16.72
CA ALA A 277 -18.68 6.71 15.91
C ALA A 277 -17.44 7.29 16.61
N LEU A 278 -17.58 8.39 17.36
CA LEU A 278 -16.49 8.93 18.19
C LEU A 278 -16.12 7.98 19.33
N ASN A 279 -17.12 7.45 20.05
CA ASN A 279 -16.87 6.51 21.14
C ASN A 279 -16.18 5.24 20.63
N TYR A 280 -16.67 4.64 19.53
CA TYR A 280 -16.01 3.49 18.91
C TYR A 280 -14.60 3.82 18.42
N GLY A 281 -14.36 5.03 17.91
CA GLY A 281 -13.02 5.47 17.52
C GLY A 281 -12.05 5.46 18.69
N ASP A 282 -12.45 5.99 19.84
CA ASP A 282 -11.63 5.99 21.06
C ASP A 282 -11.36 4.55 21.56
N ASP A 283 -12.38 3.68 21.55
CA ASP A 283 -12.26 2.27 21.93
C ASP A 283 -11.29 1.52 21.00
N ILE A 284 -11.38 1.75 19.68
CA ILE A 284 -10.50 1.12 18.68
C ILE A 284 -9.04 1.57 18.87
N VAL A 285 -8.78 2.84 19.20
CA VAL A 285 -7.41 3.30 19.50
C VAL A 285 -6.85 2.58 20.72
N ALA A 286 -7.64 2.40 21.78
CA ALA A 286 -7.23 1.63 22.95
C ALA A 286 -6.96 0.15 22.62
N ILE A 287 -7.76 -0.44 21.72
CA ILE A 287 -7.54 -1.79 21.18
C ILE A 287 -6.23 -1.88 20.40
N GLN A 288 -5.92 -0.91 19.54
CA GLN A 288 -4.68 -0.90 18.75
C GLN A 288 -3.43 -0.86 19.64
N VAL A 289 -3.48 -0.16 20.78
CA VAL A 289 -2.38 -0.16 21.76
C VAL A 289 -2.18 -1.57 22.35
N ARG A 290 -3.26 -2.24 22.77
CA ARG A 290 -3.18 -3.62 23.30
C ARG A 290 -2.72 -4.62 22.25
N LEU A 291 -3.16 -4.48 21.00
CA LEU A 291 -2.68 -5.31 19.89
C LEU A 291 -1.18 -5.18 19.69
N ARG A 292 -0.61 -3.99 19.87
CA ARG A 292 0.84 -3.75 19.78
C ARG A 292 1.60 -4.40 20.93
N GLU A 293 1.07 -4.34 22.15
CA GLU A 293 1.64 -5.04 23.31
C GLU A 293 1.61 -6.56 23.10
N LEU A 294 0.51 -7.07 22.53
CA LEU A 294 0.30 -8.47 22.20
C LEU A 294 1.24 -8.98 21.09
N THR A 295 1.69 -8.11 20.18
CA THR A 295 2.64 -8.46 19.12
C THR A 295 3.90 -9.13 19.69
N GLN A 296 4.43 -8.65 20.82
CA GLN A 296 5.62 -9.23 21.45
C GLN A 296 5.39 -10.67 21.94
N MET A 297 4.18 -10.97 22.43
CA MET A 297 3.80 -12.32 22.86
C MET A 297 3.53 -13.23 21.66
N VAL A 298 2.96 -12.70 20.58
CA VAL A 298 2.69 -13.47 19.35
C VAL A 298 3.98 -13.74 18.58
N LEU A 299 4.97 -12.86 18.62
CA LEU A 299 6.26 -13.03 17.95
C LEU A 299 7.07 -14.23 18.47
N SER A 300 6.86 -14.67 19.72
CA SER A 300 7.53 -15.87 20.23
C SER A 300 6.97 -17.19 19.68
N LEU A 301 5.81 -17.15 19.00
CA LEU A 301 5.20 -18.33 18.41
C LEU A 301 5.95 -18.80 17.13
N PRO A 302 5.91 -20.09 16.77
CA PRO A 302 6.51 -20.59 15.52
C PRO A 302 5.93 -19.91 14.27
N GLU A 303 6.80 -19.39 13.37
CA GLU A 303 6.39 -18.70 12.13
C GLU A 303 5.83 -19.62 11.05
N GLU A 304 6.23 -20.88 11.03
CA GLU A 304 5.87 -21.80 9.96
C GLU A 304 4.68 -22.68 10.38
N PHE A 305 3.62 -22.68 9.57
CA PHE A 305 2.75 -23.85 9.52
C PHE A 305 3.65 -25.03 9.14
N PRO A 306 3.69 -26.12 9.92
CA PRO A 306 4.45 -27.30 9.55
C PRO A 306 3.99 -27.73 8.17
N THR A 307 4.80 -27.44 7.15
CA THR A 307 4.54 -27.99 5.84
C THR A 307 4.69 -29.50 6.03
N LEU A 308 3.59 -30.24 5.83
CA LEU A 308 3.63 -31.70 5.79
C LEU A 308 4.40 -32.11 4.52
N GLN A 309 5.68 -31.74 4.41
CA GLN A 309 6.59 -32.34 3.48
C GLN A 309 6.86 -33.76 3.98
N PRO A 310 6.48 -34.80 3.23
CA PRO A 310 6.85 -36.16 3.58
C PRO A 310 8.38 -36.22 3.61
N THR A 311 8.94 -36.34 4.82
CA THR A 311 10.37 -36.52 5.00
C THR A 311 10.75 -37.83 4.32
N LEU A 312 11.29 -37.74 3.11
CA LEU A 312 11.95 -38.87 2.47
C LEU A 312 13.24 -39.11 3.27
N THR A 313 13.24 -40.19 4.05
CA THR A 313 14.38 -40.68 4.82
C THR A 313 15.63 -40.72 3.94
N GLN A 314 16.53 -39.74 4.09
CA GLN A 314 17.86 -39.83 3.47
C GLN A 314 18.66 -40.94 4.18
N PRO A 315 19.38 -41.79 3.42
CA PRO A 315 20.25 -42.80 4.00
C PRO A 315 21.36 -42.18 4.86
N PRO A 316 21.81 -42.86 5.92
CA PRO A 316 22.77 -42.30 6.88
C PRO A 316 24.11 -41.97 6.21
N ALA A 317 24.52 -40.70 6.35
CA ALA A 317 25.84 -40.24 5.94
C ALA A 317 26.94 -40.89 6.81
N THR A 318 27.96 -41.38 6.13
CA THR A 318 29.18 -42.00 6.68
C THR A 318 29.93 -41.04 7.62
N PRO A 319 30.44 -41.52 8.78
CA PRO A 319 31.15 -40.67 9.73
C PRO A 319 32.46 -40.14 9.14
N THR A 320 32.61 -38.82 9.11
CA THR A 320 33.89 -38.14 8.79
C THR A 320 34.75 -38.04 10.04
N THR A 321 35.99 -38.45 9.87
CA THR A 321 37.05 -38.69 10.84
C THR A 321 37.47 -37.43 11.61
N ALA A 322 37.74 -37.59 12.90
CA ALA A 322 38.24 -36.59 13.82
C ALA A 322 39.59 -36.00 13.39
N GLU A 323 39.66 -34.66 13.33
CA GLU A 323 40.91 -33.91 13.17
C GLU A 323 41.52 -33.60 14.54
N THR A 324 42.83 -33.80 14.62
CA THR A 324 43.66 -33.82 15.83
C THR A 324 44.01 -32.40 16.28
N ALA A 325 43.74 -32.09 17.55
CA ALA A 325 44.09 -30.83 18.19
C ALA A 325 45.61 -30.67 18.34
N THR A 326 46.14 -29.53 17.87
CA THR A 326 47.52 -29.06 18.14
C THR A 326 47.50 -28.07 19.32
N PRO A 327 48.47 -28.11 20.25
CA PRO A 327 48.44 -27.27 21.45
C PRO A 327 48.69 -25.79 21.14
N ARG A 328 47.76 -24.94 21.57
CA ARG A 328 47.81 -23.48 21.45
C ARG A 328 48.60 -22.89 22.61
N VAL A 329 49.68 -22.18 22.30
CA VAL A 329 50.49 -21.39 23.24
C VAL A 329 49.66 -20.23 23.77
N THR A 330 49.62 -20.08 25.09
CA THR A 330 48.99 -18.97 25.83
C THR A 330 49.87 -17.71 25.72
N PRO A 331 49.42 -16.64 25.05
CA PRO A 331 50.09 -15.35 25.16
C PRO A 331 49.62 -14.61 26.42
N THR A 332 50.58 -13.92 27.04
CA THR A 332 50.46 -13.04 28.19
C THR A 332 49.36 -11.98 28.02
N PRO A 333 48.59 -11.62 29.07
CA PRO A 333 47.58 -10.56 29.02
C PRO A 333 48.23 -9.21 28.73
N VAL A 334 47.97 -8.67 27.55
CA VAL A 334 48.26 -7.27 27.22
C VAL A 334 47.05 -6.45 27.64
N GLU A 335 47.28 -5.47 28.50
CA GLU A 335 46.29 -4.49 28.96
C GLU A 335 45.61 -3.84 27.74
N PRO A 336 44.26 -3.90 27.63
CA PRO A 336 43.56 -3.41 26.46
C PRO A 336 43.74 -1.89 26.38
N THR A 337 44.53 -1.46 25.39
CA THR A 337 44.52 -0.08 24.95
C THR A 337 43.10 0.24 24.49
N PRO A 338 42.43 1.28 25.01
CA PRO A 338 41.08 1.62 24.57
C PRO A 338 41.11 1.87 23.06
N ALA A 339 40.45 1.00 22.31
CA ALA A 339 40.26 1.19 20.88
C ALA A 339 39.51 2.52 20.68
N PRO A 340 39.90 3.35 19.69
CA PRO A 340 39.19 4.58 19.41
C PRO A 340 37.72 4.22 19.09
N THR A 341 36.79 4.71 19.90
CA THR A 341 35.36 4.59 19.64
C THR A 341 35.08 5.30 18.30
N SER A 342 34.84 4.53 17.23
CA SER A 342 34.33 5.06 15.97
C SER A 342 32.98 5.69 16.27
N VAL A 343 32.93 7.02 16.23
CA VAL A 343 31.65 7.73 16.31
C VAL A 343 31.03 7.64 14.91
N ILE A 344 30.02 6.78 14.76
CA ILE A 344 29.19 6.74 13.55
C ILE A 344 28.69 8.15 13.27
N SER A 345 28.91 8.62 12.05
CA SER A 345 28.52 9.96 11.65
C SER A 345 27.04 10.00 11.24
N ASN A 346 26.34 11.12 11.51
CA ASN A 346 24.97 11.32 11.00
C ASN A 346 24.87 11.14 9.48
N ARG A 347 25.97 11.36 8.75
CA ARG A 347 26.04 11.14 7.30
C ARG A 347 25.89 9.66 6.94
N GLU A 348 26.47 8.75 7.70
CA GLU A 348 26.35 7.30 7.47
C GLU A 348 24.92 6.83 7.78
N LEU A 349 24.30 7.34 8.84
CA LEU A 349 22.88 7.07 9.14
C LEU A 349 21.95 7.60 8.04
N GLN A 350 22.19 8.80 7.53
CA GLN A 350 21.44 9.36 6.40
C GLN A 350 21.61 8.54 5.12
N GLN A 351 22.82 8.03 4.85
CA GLN A 351 23.06 7.13 3.71
C GLN A 351 22.27 5.82 3.85
N GLN A 352 22.19 5.27 5.06
CA GLN A 352 21.37 4.09 5.32
C GLN A 352 19.88 4.36 5.10
N LEU A 353 19.35 5.50 5.54
CA LEU A 353 17.95 5.88 5.30
C LEU A 353 17.62 6.08 3.81
N VAL A 354 18.60 6.45 2.98
CA VAL A 354 18.43 6.48 1.51
C VAL A 354 18.34 5.05 0.97
N SER A 355 19.19 4.14 1.44
CA SER A 355 19.11 2.72 1.04
C SER A 355 17.77 2.08 1.43
N MET A 356 17.27 2.37 2.63
CA MET A 356 15.98 1.87 3.11
C MET A 356 14.82 2.38 2.23
N GLN A 357 14.80 3.67 1.91
CA GLN A 357 13.78 4.24 1.03
C GLN A 357 13.80 3.60 -0.36
N ASN A 358 14.98 3.41 -0.95
CA ASN A 358 15.07 2.78 -2.26
C ASN A 358 14.44 1.37 -2.28
N ILE A 359 14.56 0.62 -1.18
CA ILE A 359 13.94 -0.71 -1.03
C ILE A 359 12.42 -0.57 -0.90
N VAL A 360 11.93 0.37 -0.08
CA VAL A 360 10.50 0.64 0.04
C VAL A 360 9.93 1.02 -1.33
N ASP A 361 10.54 1.98 -2.03
CA ASP A 361 10.12 2.43 -3.36
C ASP A 361 10.13 1.28 -4.38
N GLU A 362 11.18 0.45 -4.38
CA GLU A 362 11.27 -0.72 -5.26
C GLU A 362 10.12 -1.70 -5.02
N MET A 363 9.75 -1.92 -3.76
CA MET A 363 8.70 -2.85 -3.39
C MET A 363 7.29 -2.28 -3.62
N THR A 364 7.07 -1.00 -3.34
CA THR A 364 5.73 -0.38 -3.32
C THR A 364 5.35 0.32 -4.62
N ASN A 365 6.27 0.58 -5.57
CA ASN A 365 5.88 1.18 -6.85
C ASN A 365 4.85 0.33 -7.60
N LEU A 366 4.18 0.89 -8.62
CA LEU A 366 3.18 0.20 -9.46
C LEU A 366 3.59 -1.18 -10.01
N ARG A 367 4.89 -1.38 -10.23
CA ARG A 367 5.52 -2.63 -10.69
C ARG A 367 6.35 -3.31 -9.60
N GLY A 368 6.33 -2.75 -8.40
CA GLY A 368 7.03 -3.29 -7.26
C GLY A 368 6.43 -4.63 -6.83
N GLY A 369 7.28 -5.45 -6.21
CA GLY A 369 6.95 -6.85 -5.96
C GLY A 369 5.67 -7.04 -5.15
N ILE A 370 5.41 -6.20 -4.15
CA ILE A 370 4.20 -6.36 -3.33
C ILE A 370 2.95 -5.82 -4.01
N THR A 371 3.05 -4.66 -4.69
CA THR A 371 1.92 -4.04 -5.38
C THR A 371 1.38 -4.93 -6.50
N VAL A 372 2.27 -5.55 -7.27
CA VAL A 372 1.90 -6.52 -8.31
C VAL A 372 1.24 -7.77 -7.71
N LEU A 373 1.75 -8.27 -6.58
CA LEU A 373 1.17 -9.44 -5.93
C LEU A 373 -0.24 -9.18 -5.40
N VAL A 374 -0.48 -8.03 -4.76
CA VAL A 374 -1.81 -7.61 -4.30
C VAL A 374 -2.77 -7.54 -5.48
N GLN A 375 -2.33 -7.02 -6.62
CA GLN A 375 -3.14 -7.03 -7.85
C GLN A 375 -3.48 -8.46 -8.29
N TYR A 376 -2.54 -9.39 -8.28
CA TYR A 376 -2.82 -10.77 -8.66
C TYR A 376 -3.83 -11.44 -7.74
N TRP A 377 -3.74 -11.20 -6.43
CA TRP A 377 -4.76 -11.69 -5.51
C TRP A 377 -6.11 -11.03 -5.74
N ASN A 378 -6.17 -9.74 -6.07
CA ASN A 378 -7.41 -9.07 -6.48
C ASN A 378 -8.02 -9.68 -7.75
N ASP A 379 -7.19 -10.06 -8.73
CA ASP A 379 -7.66 -10.72 -9.95
C ASP A 379 -8.27 -12.10 -9.63
N VAL A 380 -7.64 -12.88 -8.74
CA VAL A 380 -8.18 -14.17 -8.28
C VAL A 380 -9.48 -13.97 -7.52
N ASP A 381 -9.55 -12.96 -6.65
CA ASP A 381 -10.74 -12.65 -5.83
C ASP A 381 -11.93 -12.26 -6.72
N PHE A 382 -11.67 -11.42 -7.74
CA PHE A 382 -12.71 -10.91 -8.62
C PHE A 382 -13.12 -11.90 -9.73
N SER A 383 -12.15 -12.56 -10.36
CA SER A 383 -12.37 -13.37 -11.56
C SER A 383 -12.21 -14.88 -11.35
N GLY A 384 -11.72 -15.29 -10.19
CA GLY A 384 -11.33 -16.67 -9.91
C GLY A 384 -10.01 -17.09 -10.58
N SER A 385 -9.35 -16.22 -11.34
CA SER A 385 -8.14 -16.53 -12.11
C SER A 385 -7.18 -15.33 -12.11
N THR A 386 -5.92 -15.54 -12.46
CA THR A 386 -4.96 -14.43 -12.65
C THR A 386 -3.91 -14.80 -13.70
N LEU A 387 -3.43 -13.79 -14.43
CA LEU A 387 -2.28 -13.96 -15.32
C LEU A 387 -0.96 -14.06 -14.53
N GLY A 388 -0.96 -13.68 -13.24
CA GLY A 388 0.23 -13.66 -12.40
C GLY A 388 0.93 -15.01 -12.27
N CYS A 389 0.23 -16.14 -12.42
CA CYS A 389 0.85 -17.46 -12.39
C CYS A 389 1.85 -17.74 -13.52
N ARG A 390 1.89 -16.89 -14.55
CA ARG A 390 2.81 -17.01 -15.68
C ARG A 390 3.95 -16.00 -15.64
N GLU A 391 3.87 -15.06 -14.72
CA GLU A 391 4.87 -14.00 -14.57
C GLU A 391 6.02 -14.48 -13.68
N PRO A 392 7.26 -14.04 -13.93
CA PRO A 392 8.39 -14.40 -13.10
C PRO A 392 8.23 -13.77 -11.71
N VAL A 393 8.60 -14.52 -10.66
CA VAL A 393 8.63 -14.01 -9.29
C VAL A 393 9.68 -12.89 -9.21
N PRO A 394 9.32 -11.69 -8.74
CA PRO A 394 10.28 -10.60 -8.56
C PRO A 394 11.31 -10.97 -7.49
N THR A 395 12.52 -10.42 -7.60
CA THR A 395 13.53 -10.56 -6.55
C THR A 395 13.15 -9.64 -5.40
N ILE A 396 12.90 -10.20 -4.23
CA ILE A 396 12.59 -9.42 -3.02
C ILE A 396 13.89 -9.24 -2.24
N PRO A 397 14.27 -8.01 -1.86
CA PRO A 397 15.46 -7.77 -1.06
C PRO A 397 15.47 -8.56 0.25
N GLU A 398 16.66 -8.91 0.73
CA GLU A 398 16.86 -9.51 2.05
C GLU A 398 16.67 -8.47 3.15
N ASP A 399 16.46 -8.97 4.38
CA ASP A 399 16.27 -8.12 5.56
C ASP A 399 17.50 -7.25 5.83
N ILE A 400 17.24 -6.01 6.26
CA ILE A 400 18.28 -5.06 6.62
C ILE A 400 18.75 -5.33 8.04
N VAL A 401 20.07 -5.48 8.18
CA VAL A 401 20.74 -5.57 9.48
C VAL A 401 21.60 -4.33 9.68
N LEU A 402 21.26 -3.52 10.69
CA LEU A 402 22.12 -2.43 11.12
C LEU A 402 23.31 -3.01 11.90
N SER A 403 24.51 -2.46 11.70
CA SER A 403 25.63 -2.78 12.57
C SER A 403 25.36 -2.31 14.00
N ASP A 404 25.93 -2.97 15.01
CA ASP A 404 25.76 -2.61 16.42
C ASP A 404 26.09 -1.13 16.69
N GLU A 405 27.12 -0.61 16.01
CA GLU A 405 27.52 0.79 16.10
C GLU A 405 26.45 1.73 15.53
N MET A 406 25.84 1.38 14.38
CA MET A 406 24.77 2.17 13.77
C MET A 406 23.48 2.08 14.59
N ALA A 407 23.11 0.89 15.06
CA ALA A 407 21.91 0.70 15.88
C ALA A 407 21.98 1.48 17.19
N ALA A 408 23.17 1.55 17.82
CA ALA A 408 23.39 2.35 19.03
C ALA A 408 23.35 3.87 18.78
N ALA A 409 23.65 4.32 17.55
CA ALA A 409 23.65 5.73 17.17
C ALA A 409 22.34 6.19 16.49
N ALA A 410 21.51 5.25 16.04
CA ALA A 410 20.29 5.53 15.29
C ALA A 410 19.18 6.10 16.18
N PRO A 411 18.35 7.02 15.65
CA PRO A 411 17.14 7.44 16.34
C PRO A 411 16.13 6.28 16.42
N GLU A 412 15.21 6.34 17.39
CA GLU A 412 14.16 5.33 17.59
C GLU A 412 13.29 5.12 16.34
N SER A 413 12.96 6.21 15.64
CA SER A 413 12.22 6.17 14.36
C SER A 413 12.92 5.34 13.28
N MET A 414 14.26 5.37 13.22
CA MET A 414 15.03 4.56 12.28
C MET A 414 15.03 3.08 12.67
N LEU A 415 15.06 2.75 13.96
CA LEU A 415 14.97 1.37 14.43
C LEU A 415 13.60 0.77 14.11
N GLN A 416 12.53 1.52 14.37
CA GLN A 416 11.16 1.13 14.03
C GLN A 416 10.97 1.00 12.50
N ALA A 417 11.62 1.88 11.71
CA ALA A 417 11.61 1.76 10.26
C ALA A 417 12.25 0.46 9.77
N VAL A 418 13.38 0.04 10.37
CA VAL A 418 14.04 -1.23 10.03
C VAL A 418 13.15 -2.42 10.39
N GLU A 419 12.48 -2.39 11.55
CA GLU A 419 11.56 -3.45 11.98
C GLU A 419 10.39 -3.61 10.99
N ASN A 420 9.70 -2.51 10.66
CA ASN A 420 8.58 -2.53 9.71
C ASN A 420 9.02 -2.91 8.29
N LEU A 421 10.19 -2.43 7.86
CA LEU A 421 10.75 -2.79 6.55
C LEU A 421 11.03 -4.30 6.46
N ASN A 422 11.69 -4.87 7.46
CA ASN A 422 11.99 -6.31 7.51
C ASN A 422 10.71 -7.15 7.62
N LEU A 423 9.72 -6.70 8.40
CA LEU A 423 8.39 -7.33 8.43
C LEU A 423 7.75 -7.34 7.04
N GLY A 424 7.75 -6.19 6.36
CA GLY A 424 7.23 -6.05 5.00
C GLY A 424 7.95 -6.95 3.99
N LEU A 425 9.28 -7.04 4.04
CA LEU A 425 10.09 -7.89 3.16
C LEU A 425 9.86 -9.39 3.43
N SER A 426 9.81 -9.81 4.71
CA SER A 426 9.53 -11.18 5.10
C SER A 426 8.14 -11.63 4.64
N LEU A 427 7.09 -10.86 4.96
CA LEU A 427 5.72 -11.16 4.53
C LEU A 427 5.57 -11.13 3.00
N SER A 428 6.30 -10.26 2.30
CA SER A 428 6.33 -10.25 0.83
C SER A 428 6.90 -11.56 0.28
N ARG A 429 8.02 -12.05 0.83
CA ARG A 429 8.61 -13.35 0.46
C ARG A 429 7.64 -14.51 0.72
N GLN A 430 7.02 -14.53 1.90
CA GLN A 430 6.02 -15.53 2.26
C GLN A 430 4.83 -15.53 1.28
N ALA A 431 4.28 -14.35 0.98
CA ALA A 431 3.13 -14.21 0.11
C ALA A 431 3.45 -14.64 -1.34
N TRP A 432 4.63 -14.31 -1.86
CA TRP A 432 5.08 -14.75 -3.19
C TRP A 432 5.33 -16.25 -3.29
N THR A 433 5.92 -16.86 -2.26
CA THR A 433 6.10 -18.31 -2.17
C THR A 433 4.74 -19.01 -2.20
N SER A 434 3.81 -18.58 -1.34
CA SER A 434 2.46 -19.13 -1.25
C SER A 434 1.66 -18.97 -2.55
N PHE A 435 1.75 -17.80 -3.19
CA PHE A 435 1.14 -17.54 -4.49
C PHE A 435 1.67 -18.50 -5.55
N THR A 436 3.00 -18.64 -5.65
CA THR A 436 3.65 -19.49 -6.67
C THR A 436 3.33 -20.97 -6.46
N GLU A 437 3.39 -21.46 -5.23
CA GLU A 437 3.03 -22.84 -4.89
C GLU A 437 1.55 -23.13 -5.19
N THR A 438 0.68 -22.17 -4.94
CA THR A 438 -0.75 -22.31 -5.21
C THR A 438 -1.05 -22.24 -6.71
N CYS A 439 -0.37 -21.36 -7.46
CA CYS A 439 -0.40 -21.34 -8.92
C CYS A 439 -0.03 -22.71 -9.52
N ASN A 440 0.99 -23.37 -8.97
CA ASN A 440 1.41 -24.70 -9.42
C ASN A 440 0.37 -25.80 -9.14
N ARG A 441 -0.53 -25.59 -8.17
CA ARG A 441 -1.65 -26.49 -7.86
C ARG A 441 -2.92 -26.23 -8.70
N GLY A 442 -2.97 -25.11 -9.42
CA GLY A 442 -4.06 -24.73 -10.32
C GLY A 442 -5.04 -23.69 -9.74
N GLU A 443 -5.94 -23.18 -10.59
CA GLU A 443 -6.84 -22.06 -10.26
C GLU A 443 -7.82 -22.37 -9.12
N ASP A 444 -8.27 -23.61 -8.97
CA ASP A 444 -9.13 -24.00 -7.84
C ASP A 444 -8.42 -23.84 -6.50
N ALA A 445 -7.12 -24.13 -6.45
CA ALA A 445 -6.33 -23.94 -5.24
C ALA A 445 -6.20 -22.45 -4.89
N LEU A 446 -6.04 -21.57 -5.89
CA LEU A 446 -5.99 -20.11 -5.69
C LEU A 446 -7.28 -19.57 -5.09
N ARG A 447 -8.43 -19.99 -5.64
CA ARG A 447 -9.76 -19.59 -5.14
C ARG A 447 -9.96 -19.96 -3.67
N ASN A 448 -9.40 -21.08 -3.22
CA ASN A 448 -9.56 -21.56 -1.85
C ASN A 448 -8.70 -20.80 -0.83
N VAL A 449 -7.64 -20.11 -1.26
CA VAL A 449 -6.70 -19.43 -0.35
C VAL A 449 -6.69 -17.91 -0.50
N VAL A 450 -7.36 -17.36 -1.53
CA VAL A 450 -7.28 -15.93 -1.88
C VAL A 450 -7.59 -15.00 -0.70
N ALA A 451 -8.64 -15.28 0.07
CA ALA A 451 -9.01 -14.44 1.20
C ALA A 451 -7.88 -14.33 2.23
N GLN A 452 -7.28 -15.47 2.60
CA GLN A 452 -6.19 -15.50 3.59
C GLN A 452 -4.89 -14.91 3.01
N GLN A 453 -4.52 -15.28 1.79
CA GLN A 453 -3.22 -14.89 1.23
C GLN A 453 -3.19 -13.43 0.75
N LYS A 454 -4.35 -12.88 0.37
CA LYS A 454 -4.50 -11.45 0.11
C LYS A 454 -4.21 -10.63 1.36
N ILE A 455 -4.67 -11.07 2.54
CA ILE A 455 -4.40 -10.39 3.82
C ILE A 455 -2.89 -10.32 4.09
N VAL A 456 -2.16 -11.41 3.88
CA VAL A 456 -0.69 -11.43 4.05
C VAL A 456 -0.02 -10.42 3.11
N ALA A 457 -0.41 -10.39 1.84
CA ALA A 457 0.14 -9.45 0.86
C ALA A 457 -0.19 -7.99 1.19
N THR A 458 -1.42 -7.69 1.62
CA THR A 458 -1.80 -6.32 2.02
C THR A 458 -1.15 -5.90 3.33
N THR A 459 -0.91 -6.84 4.25
CA THR A 459 -0.18 -6.56 5.51
C THR A 459 1.28 -6.23 5.22
N ALA A 460 1.91 -6.96 4.31
CA ALA A 460 3.26 -6.64 3.84
C ALA A 460 3.33 -5.23 3.22
N GLN A 461 2.34 -4.88 2.39
CA GLN A 461 2.25 -3.54 1.79
C GLN A 461 2.06 -2.44 2.84
N ALA A 462 1.21 -2.67 3.85
CA ALA A 462 1.01 -1.74 4.95
C ALA A 462 2.29 -1.52 5.77
N ALA A 463 2.99 -2.61 6.13
CA ALA A 463 4.26 -2.51 6.85
C ALA A 463 5.33 -1.73 6.08
N LEU A 464 5.39 -1.88 4.75
CA LEU A 464 6.29 -1.09 3.90
C LEU A 464 5.90 0.40 3.85
N SER A 465 4.60 0.71 3.85
CA SER A 465 4.10 2.08 3.95
C SER A 465 4.44 2.71 5.29
N ASP A 466 4.27 1.99 6.40
CA ASP A 466 4.61 2.47 7.73
C ASP A 466 6.13 2.71 7.86
N ALA A 467 6.94 1.86 7.23
CA ALA A 467 8.39 2.06 7.14
C ALA A 467 8.76 3.36 6.40
N GLU A 468 8.02 3.72 5.35
CA GLU A 468 8.23 4.97 4.60
C GLU A 468 8.06 6.22 5.49
N ASP A 469 6.96 6.27 6.23
CA ASP A 469 6.66 7.37 7.14
C ASP A 469 7.74 7.49 8.24
N LEU A 470 8.17 6.36 8.80
CA LEU A 470 9.22 6.31 9.82
C LEU A 470 10.60 6.73 9.26
N ILE A 471 10.91 6.38 8.01
CA ILE A 471 12.12 6.87 7.31
C ILE A 471 12.09 8.40 7.17
N ALA A 472 10.94 8.97 6.78
CA ALA A 472 10.78 10.42 6.67
C ALA A 472 10.94 11.12 8.04
N GLN A 473 10.41 10.53 9.10
CA GLN A 473 10.60 11.02 10.47
C GLN A 473 12.08 10.96 10.88
N ALA A 474 12.76 9.83 10.69
CA ALA A 474 14.17 9.66 11.02
C ALA A 474 15.08 10.66 10.29
N ARG A 475 14.77 10.95 9.02
CA ARG A 475 15.48 12.00 8.26
C ARG A 475 15.34 13.38 8.89
N THR A 476 14.19 13.67 9.51
CA THR A 476 13.95 14.95 10.18
C THR A 476 14.71 15.03 11.50
N GLU A 477 14.82 13.92 12.24
CA GLU A 477 15.55 13.85 13.51
C GLU A 477 17.09 13.92 13.33
N LEU A 478 17.59 13.51 12.16
CA LEU A 478 19.02 13.58 11.82
C LEU A 478 19.47 14.91 11.18
N ARG A 479 18.55 15.85 10.94
CA ARG A 479 18.85 17.21 10.45
C ARG A 479 19.09 18.15 11.62
#